data_AF-A0A094L5Q4-F1
#
_entry.id   AF-A0A094L5Q4-F1
#
_cell.length_a   1.000
_cell.length_b   1.000
_cell.length_c   1.000
_cell.angle_alpha   90.00
_cell.angle_beta   90.00
_cell.angle_gamma   90.00
#
_symmetry.space_group_name_H-M   'P 1'
#
loop_
_entity.id
_entity.type
_entity.pdbx_description
1 polymer ?
#
loop_
_entity_poly.entity_id
_entity_poly.type
_entity_poly.pdbx_seq_one_letter_code
_entity_poly.pdbx_strand_id
1 'polypeptide(L)'
;EALLKGVTEFKIEDGSVPSHLLIHGALAFPIAMNDSHQAFLAAAHYGRGRVVVLTHENFFQASAMKTFILNAIDWLDAGRGGEVGVASDLQDFFTLLSKEKIPCKLTDLEESLSVYCCKAYSDEEVEKIHEFVSTGGGLLVAGQAWSWAAENAEEDAIAEFPGNKILQKFGVGILGDNILPTSQPVLDPDEVISQYHFRKAFSQFQQNLEKKEALKPPYSSWLKKLAQDSKVFLRIPAQTSLTIWSVQEEMAELVLSQGVPDVSADSPIKGNSEEMVLINMAAELYDSFPDVQKQLRASNQNLPEMATSPSVTLQIDGRNEEAWRSTGLYIPPRRLATLHFPASAIAANLEVQIGCHTDDLSSAAELKRPPLVVKKFKVKKTTVEVSSLWGGLIYIVVPKESTFGQISVTIKEAVQAPFFRLGETDTSAWRSTIRRYPAPWAELATENIILTVPAADVHHMDNPESLLSIWNKMMNAIARLAAIPATFPRPERMVADVQISHG
;
A
#
# COMPACT_ATOMS: atom_id res chain seq x y z
N GLU A 1 0.19 -32.93 7.32
CA GLU A 1 1.01 -34.10 7.71
C GLU A 1 2.13 -34.43 6.72
N ALA A 2 1.83 -34.87 5.49
CA ALA A 2 2.85 -35.31 4.53
C ALA A 2 4.00 -34.30 4.32
N LEU A 3 3.67 -33.02 4.13
CA LEU A 3 4.64 -31.93 3.96
C LEU A 3 5.59 -31.76 5.16
N LEU A 4 5.11 -32.05 6.37
CA LEU A 4 5.80 -31.73 7.63
C LEU A 4 6.54 -32.94 8.23
N LYS A 5 6.51 -34.09 7.56
CA LYS A 5 7.09 -35.34 8.07
C LYS A 5 8.59 -35.20 8.34
N GLY A 6 8.99 -35.32 9.61
CA GLY A 6 10.39 -35.20 10.01
C GLY A 6 10.95 -33.78 9.99
N VAL A 7 10.10 -32.77 9.80
CA VAL A 7 10.45 -31.36 9.97
C VAL A 7 10.06 -30.95 11.39
N THR A 8 10.99 -30.37 12.14
CA THR A 8 10.74 -29.93 13.54
C THR A 8 10.60 -28.43 13.65
N GLU A 9 11.29 -27.69 12.79
CA GLU A 9 11.31 -26.24 12.78
C GLU A 9 11.58 -25.72 11.36
N PHE A 10 11.05 -24.55 11.05
CA PHE A 10 11.38 -23.78 9.86
C PHE A 10 12.33 -22.65 10.26
N LYS A 11 13.57 -22.74 9.81
CA LYS A 11 14.59 -21.71 10.03
C LYS A 11 14.90 -20.95 8.76
N ILE A 12 14.77 -19.63 8.82
CA ILE A 12 15.26 -18.72 7.79
C ILE A 12 16.76 -18.47 8.09
N GLU A 13 17.62 -19.35 7.58
CA GLU A 13 19.09 -19.24 7.71
C GLU A 13 19.72 -18.54 6.48
N ASP A 14 21.05 -18.41 6.51
CA ASP A 14 21.89 -18.06 5.35
C ASP A 14 21.68 -16.67 4.73
N GLY A 15 21.21 -15.70 5.53
CA GLY A 15 21.04 -14.31 5.08
C GLY A 15 19.93 -14.10 4.05
N SER A 16 19.11 -15.13 3.81
CA SER A 16 17.94 -15.03 2.92
C SER A 16 16.84 -14.21 3.60
N VAL A 17 16.28 -13.25 2.88
CA VAL A 17 15.26 -12.34 3.40
C VAL A 17 13.93 -12.65 2.69
N PRO A 18 13.06 -13.50 3.24
CA PRO A 18 11.85 -13.91 2.54
C PRO A 18 10.84 -12.77 2.43
N SER A 19 10.02 -12.82 1.38
CA SER A 19 8.75 -12.08 1.34
C SER A 19 7.71 -12.76 2.24
N HIS A 20 6.55 -12.14 2.43
CA HIS A 20 5.38 -12.81 2.99
C HIS A 20 4.27 -13.04 1.97
N LEU A 21 3.32 -13.93 2.32
CA LEU A 21 2.25 -14.37 1.43
C LEU A 21 0.89 -13.80 1.83
N LEU A 22 0.09 -13.46 0.83
CA LEU A 22 -1.36 -13.37 0.93
C LEU A 22 -1.97 -14.70 0.51
N ILE A 23 -2.61 -15.40 1.44
CA ILE A 23 -3.27 -16.68 1.19
C ILE A 23 -4.78 -16.45 1.21
N HIS A 24 -5.40 -16.60 0.04
CA HIS A 24 -6.80 -16.26 -0.18
C HIS A 24 -7.59 -17.34 -0.94
N GLY A 25 -6.93 -18.34 -1.52
CA GLY A 25 -7.61 -19.45 -2.19
C GLY A 25 -8.39 -20.33 -1.23
N ALA A 26 -9.59 -20.76 -1.60
CA ALA A 26 -10.40 -21.64 -0.73
C ALA A 26 -9.71 -22.98 -0.40
N LEU A 27 -8.77 -23.41 -1.26
CA LEU A 27 -7.97 -24.63 -1.10
C LEU A 27 -6.48 -24.33 -0.90
N ALA A 28 -6.14 -23.07 -0.62
CA ALA A 28 -4.80 -22.65 -0.24
C ALA A 28 -4.68 -22.59 1.29
N PHE A 29 -3.53 -22.94 1.83
CA PHE A 29 -3.29 -22.99 3.26
C PHE A 29 -1.83 -22.63 3.60
N PRO A 30 -1.60 -21.96 4.75
CA PRO A 30 -0.25 -21.71 5.22
C PRO A 30 0.43 -23.02 5.60
N ILE A 31 1.75 -23.09 5.37
CA ILE A 31 2.61 -24.16 5.89
C ILE A 31 3.41 -23.66 7.07
N ALA A 32 3.96 -22.44 6.96
CA ALA A 32 4.75 -21.81 7.99
C ALA A 32 4.46 -20.31 8.04
N MET A 33 4.33 -19.78 9.26
CA MET A 33 3.88 -18.44 9.55
C MET A 33 4.51 -17.97 10.87
N ASN A 34 4.79 -16.67 10.99
CA ASN A 34 5.29 -16.07 12.23
C ASN A 34 4.17 -15.60 13.18
N ASP A 35 4.55 -15.15 14.37
CA ASP A 35 3.61 -14.65 15.40
C ASP A 35 2.80 -13.41 14.96
N SER A 36 3.25 -12.70 13.92
CA SER A 36 2.54 -11.57 13.31
C SER A 36 1.61 -11.99 12.16
N HIS A 37 1.34 -13.29 12.04
CA HIS A 37 0.51 -13.89 11.01
C HIS A 37 1.03 -13.71 9.57
N GLN A 38 2.34 -13.51 9.40
CA GLN A 38 2.99 -13.43 8.09
C GLN A 38 3.44 -14.83 7.66
N ALA A 39 2.74 -15.41 6.69
CA ALA A 39 3.11 -16.70 6.10
C ALA A 39 4.31 -16.52 5.15
N PHE A 40 5.26 -17.45 5.20
CA PHE A 40 6.42 -17.50 4.29
C PHE A 40 6.54 -18.82 3.52
N LEU A 41 5.67 -19.78 3.85
CA LEU A 41 5.45 -20.99 3.06
C LEU A 41 3.95 -21.23 2.95
N ALA A 42 3.47 -21.59 1.77
CA ALA A 42 2.08 -21.98 1.55
C ALA A 42 1.98 -23.13 0.56
N ALA A 43 0.85 -23.82 0.61
CA ALA A 43 0.46 -24.79 -0.39
C ALA A 43 -0.97 -24.55 -0.85
N ALA A 44 -1.31 -25.05 -2.02
CA ALA A 44 -2.66 -25.03 -2.55
C ALA A 44 -2.98 -26.30 -3.34
N HIS A 45 -4.25 -26.68 -3.33
CA HIS A 45 -4.81 -27.59 -4.33
C HIS A 45 -5.50 -26.78 -5.43
N TYR A 46 -5.27 -27.17 -6.69
CA TYR A 46 -5.94 -26.54 -7.82
C TYR A 46 -6.21 -27.54 -8.94
N GLY A 47 -7.49 -27.67 -9.33
CA GLY A 47 -7.92 -28.74 -10.23
C GLY A 47 -7.57 -30.11 -9.64
N ARG A 48 -6.76 -30.89 -10.36
CA ARG A 48 -6.22 -32.17 -9.88
C ARG A 48 -4.81 -32.05 -9.31
N GLY A 49 -4.17 -30.90 -9.46
CA GLY A 49 -2.77 -30.68 -9.11
C GLY A 49 -2.60 -29.97 -7.77
N ARG A 50 -1.34 -29.64 -7.51
CA ARG A 50 -0.86 -29.13 -6.23
C ARG A 50 0.20 -28.08 -6.45
N VAL A 51 0.28 -27.11 -5.54
CA VAL A 51 1.24 -26.01 -5.60
C VAL A 51 1.88 -25.84 -4.24
N VAL A 52 3.20 -25.62 -4.19
CA VAL A 52 3.93 -25.18 -3.01
C VAL A 52 4.69 -23.91 -3.38
N VAL A 53 4.59 -22.91 -2.52
CA VAL A 53 5.19 -21.59 -2.71
C VAL A 53 6.22 -21.32 -1.61
N LEU A 54 7.44 -20.98 -2.03
CA LEU A 54 8.53 -20.55 -1.17
C LEU A 54 8.78 -19.04 -1.39
N THR A 55 8.88 -18.25 -0.33
CA THR A 55 9.04 -16.79 -0.48
C THR A 55 10.48 -16.30 -0.65
N HIS A 56 11.39 -17.21 -1.04
CA HIS A 56 12.76 -16.91 -1.44
C HIS A 56 13.35 -18.07 -2.26
N GLU A 57 14.07 -17.79 -3.34
CA GLU A 57 14.67 -18.81 -4.23
C GLU A 57 15.79 -19.61 -3.55
N ASN A 58 16.58 -18.99 -2.68
CA ASN A 58 17.60 -19.69 -1.89
C ASN A 58 17.04 -20.84 -1.01
N PHE A 59 15.74 -20.88 -0.73
CA PHE A 59 15.14 -21.99 0.02
C PHE A 59 15.25 -23.34 -0.71
N PHE A 60 15.45 -23.36 -2.03
CA PHE A 60 15.79 -24.58 -2.77
C PHE A 60 17.08 -25.24 -2.27
N GLN A 61 18.03 -24.46 -1.77
CA GLN A 61 19.37 -24.91 -1.40
C GLN A 61 19.62 -24.89 0.11
N ALA A 62 18.78 -24.17 0.87
CA ALA A 62 18.94 -24.04 2.31
C ALA A 62 18.93 -25.41 3.00
N SER A 63 20.01 -25.72 3.72
CA SER A 63 20.20 -27.04 4.35
C SER A 63 19.08 -27.37 5.36
N ALA A 64 18.63 -26.36 6.10
CA ALA A 64 17.50 -26.47 7.04
C ALA A 64 16.17 -26.80 6.35
N MET A 65 16.00 -26.44 5.06
CA MET A 65 14.79 -26.68 4.29
C MET A 65 14.79 -28.03 3.56
N LYS A 66 15.94 -28.71 3.48
CA LYS A 66 16.10 -29.93 2.66
C LYS A 66 15.00 -30.96 2.90
N THR A 67 14.74 -31.35 4.15
CA THR A 67 13.72 -32.35 4.48
C THR A 67 12.33 -31.93 4.01
N PHE A 68 11.98 -30.66 4.24
CA PHE A 68 10.70 -30.11 3.81
C PHE A 68 10.57 -30.12 2.28
N ILE A 69 11.63 -29.71 1.55
CA ILE A 69 11.61 -29.68 0.08
C ILE A 69 11.41 -31.07 -0.49
N LEU A 70 12.07 -32.09 0.06
CA LEU A 70 11.87 -33.48 -0.39
C LEU A 70 10.43 -33.96 -0.14
N ASN A 71 9.85 -33.63 1.02
CA ASN A 71 8.44 -33.91 1.29
C ASN A 71 7.50 -33.14 0.36
N ALA A 72 7.85 -31.90 0.00
CA ALA A 72 7.09 -31.08 -0.93
C ALA A 72 7.09 -31.71 -2.33
N ILE A 73 8.22 -32.19 -2.83
CA ILE A 73 8.30 -32.88 -4.12
C ILE A 73 7.42 -34.14 -4.13
N ASP A 74 7.50 -34.99 -3.12
CA ASP A 74 6.66 -36.19 -3.00
C ASP A 74 5.16 -35.83 -2.93
N TRP A 75 4.82 -34.82 -2.13
CA TRP A 75 3.45 -34.34 -2.02
C TRP A 75 2.96 -33.74 -3.35
N LEU A 76 3.80 -33.03 -4.10
CA LEU A 76 3.47 -32.44 -5.38
C LEU A 76 3.31 -33.50 -6.48
N ASP A 77 4.13 -34.55 -6.49
CA ASP A 77 4.03 -35.67 -7.45
C ASP A 77 2.70 -36.40 -7.31
N ALA A 78 2.17 -36.50 -6.09
CA ALA A 78 0.88 -37.11 -5.78
C ALA A 78 0.74 -38.56 -6.30
N GLY A 79 1.86 -39.28 -6.45
CA GLY A 79 1.90 -40.65 -6.94
C GLY A 79 1.83 -40.78 -8.47
N ARG A 80 2.06 -39.69 -9.22
CA ARG A 80 2.17 -39.74 -10.69
C ARG A 80 3.41 -40.50 -11.15
N GLY A 81 4.50 -40.46 -10.36
CA GLY A 81 5.74 -41.19 -10.66
C GLY A 81 6.44 -40.74 -11.94
N GLY A 82 6.23 -39.49 -12.36
CA GLY A 82 6.92 -38.87 -13.48
C GLY A 82 8.28 -38.29 -13.09
N GLU A 83 8.97 -37.68 -14.05
CA GLU A 83 10.21 -36.94 -13.76
C GLU A 83 9.89 -35.55 -13.19
N VAL A 84 10.76 -35.08 -12.30
CA VAL A 84 10.78 -33.71 -11.80
C VAL A 84 11.55 -32.82 -12.78
N GLY A 85 10.87 -31.86 -13.41
CA GLY A 85 11.51 -30.83 -14.21
C GLY A 85 12.03 -29.70 -13.33
N VAL A 86 13.29 -29.34 -13.51
CA VAL A 86 13.93 -28.23 -12.81
C VAL A 86 14.32 -27.18 -13.84
N ALA A 87 13.88 -25.94 -13.64
CA ALA A 87 14.25 -24.83 -14.52
C ALA A 87 15.78 -24.70 -14.64
N SER A 88 16.25 -24.33 -15.83
CA SER A 88 17.67 -24.34 -16.18
C SER A 88 18.55 -23.47 -15.27
N ASP A 89 17.98 -22.45 -14.63
CA ASP A 89 18.64 -21.51 -13.73
C ASP A 89 18.66 -21.98 -12.25
N LEU A 90 18.29 -23.24 -11.99
CA LEU A 90 18.28 -23.92 -10.69
C LEU A 90 19.23 -25.15 -10.67
N GLN A 91 20.42 -25.02 -11.28
CA GLN A 91 21.41 -26.10 -11.44
C GLN A 91 21.82 -26.79 -10.12
N ASP A 92 22.00 -26.03 -9.06
CA ASP A 92 22.38 -26.61 -7.75
C ASP A 92 21.23 -27.40 -7.13
N PHE A 93 19.97 -26.96 -7.35
CA PHE A 93 18.80 -27.69 -6.89
C PHE A 93 18.63 -29.00 -7.65
N PHE A 94 18.85 -28.99 -8.98
CA PHE A 94 18.93 -30.22 -9.76
C PHE A 94 20.00 -31.18 -9.22
N THR A 95 21.17 -30.65 -8.84
CA THR A 95 22.27 -31.44 -8.25
C THR A 95 21.86 -32.04 -6.89
N LEU A 96 21.14 -31.28 -6.06
CA LEU A 96 20.57 -31.75 -4.79
C LEU A 96 19.60 -32.92 -5.04
N LEU A 97 18.62 -32.76 -5.92
CA LEU A 97 17.62 -33.80 -6.23
C LEU A 97 18.28 -35.07 -6.79
N SER A 98 19.24 -34.90 -7.69
CA SER A 98 20.02 -36.02 -8.26
C SER A 98 20.78 -36.80 -7.18
N LYS A 99 21.38 -36.10 -6.21
CA LYS A 99 22.09 -36.72 -5.08
C LYS A 99 21.15 -37.51 -4.18
N GLU A 100 19.92 -37.03 -4.00
CA GLU A 100 18.85 -37.72 -3.28
C GLU A 100 18.13 -38.80 -4.13
N LYS A 101 18.63 -39.04 -5.35
CA LYS A 101 18.12 -40.06 -6.29
C LYS A 101 16.66 -39.83 -6.72
N ILE A 102 16.22 -38.57 -6.72
CA ILE A 102 14.93 -38.19 -7.29
C ILE A 102 15.08 -38.12 -8.81
N PRO A 103 14.25 -38.83 -9.60
CA PRO A 103 14.25 -38.72 -11.06
C PRO A 103 13.96 -37.28 -11.47
N CYS A 104 14.96 -36.59 -12.01
CA CYS A 104 14.83 -35.19 -12.39
C CYS A 104 15.64 -34.88 -13.65
N LYS A 105 15.24 -33.82 -14.35
CA LYS A 105 15.94 -33.28 -15.51
C LYS A 105 15.87 -31.76 -15.52
N LEU A 106 16.88 -31.14 -16.12
CA LEU A 106 16.86 -29.71 -16.42
C LEU A 106 16.04 -29.50 -17.69
N THR A 107 14.94 -28.77 -17.57
CA THR A 107 14.05 -28.50 -18.70
C THR A 107 13.12 -27.32 -18.39
N ASP A 108 12.53 -26.75 -19.44
CA ASP A 108 11.37 -25.88 -19.34
C ASP A 108 10.11 -26.72 -19.08
N LEU A 109 8.95 -26.09 -18.85
CA LEU A 109 7.74 -26.85 -18.54
C LEU A 109 7.34 -27.78 -19.70
N GLU A 110 7.30 -29.08 -19.44
CA GLU A 110 6.79 -30.12 -20.34
C GLU A 110 5.59 -30.85 -19.72
N GLU A 111 4.61 -31.23 -20.55
CA GLU A 111 3.40 -31.95 -20.11
C GLU A 111 3.67 -33.32 -19.46
N SER A 112 4.81 -33.94 -19.80
CA SER A 112 5.20 -35.28 -19.32
C SER A 112 5.68 -35.29 -17.88
N LEU A 113 6.01 -34.12 -17.32
CA LEU A 113 6.52 -34.00 -15.96
C LEU A 113 5.45 -34.37 -14.93
N SER A 114 5.89 -34.82 -13.75
CA SER A 114 4.99 -34.88 -12.59
C SER A 114 5.06 -33.62 -11.76
N VAL A 115 6.27 -33.07 -11.58
CA VAL A 115 6.51 -31.84 -10.82
C VAL A 115 7.38 -30.90 -11.64
N TYR A 116 7.06 -29.61 -11.63
CA TYR A 116 7.89 -28.56 -12.22
C TYR A 116 8.36 -27.59 -11.12
N CYS A 117 9.67 -27.32 -11.10
CA CYS A 117 10.32 -26.47 -10.12
C CYS A 117 10.92 -25.25 -10.81
N CYS A 118 10.46 -24.05 -10.44
CA CYS A 118 10.90 -22.80 -11.07
C CYS A 118 11.00 -21.64 -10.08
N LYS A 119 11.62 -20.55 -10.53
CA LYS A 119 11.61 -19.27 -9.80
C LYS A 119 10.38 -18.44 -10.16
N ALA A 120 9.99 -17.53 -9.27
CA ALA A 120 8.82 -16.67 -9.42
C ALA A 120 9.08 -15.38 -10.26
N TYR A 121 10.12 -15.37 -11.11
CA TYR A 121 10.62 -14.16 -11.78
C TYR A 121 10.26 -14.07 -13.27
N SER A 122 9.45 -14.99 -13.78
CA SER A 122 8.98 -15.00 -15.17
C SER A 122 7.49 -15.31 -15.22
N ASP A 123 6.78 -14.66 -16.14
CA ASP A 123 5.38 -14.88 -16.48
C ASP A 123 5.19 -15.41 -17.91
N GLU A 124 6.27 -15.84 -18.58
CA GLU A 124 6.23 -16.31 -19.97
C GLU A 124 5.41 -17.60 -20.16
N GLU A 125 5.34 -18.45 -19.14
CA GLU A 125 4.67 -19.76 -19.20
C GLU A 125 3.36 -19.84 -18.38
N VAL A 126 2.75 -18.70 -18.04
CA VAL A 126 1.56 -18.63 -17.16
C VAL A 126 0.46 -19.61 -17.55
N GLU A 127 0.01 -19.59 -18.80
CA GLU A 127 -1.09 -20.47 -19.24
C GLU A 127 -0.70 -21.95 -19.24
N LYS A 128 0.54 -22.27 -19.63
CA LYS A 128 1.04 -23.65 -19.58
C LYS A 128 1.11 -24.17 -18.14
N ILE A 129 1.59 -23.35 -17.21
CA ILE A 129 1.66 -23.69 -15.78
C ILE A 129 0.24 -23.91 -15.23
N HIS A 130 -0.70 -23.03 -15.57
CA HIS A 130 -2.09 -23.18 -15.15
C HIS A 130 -2.72 -24.47 -15.67
N GLU A 131 -2.50 -24.82 -16.94
CA GLU A 131 -2.99 -26.07 -17.54
C GLU A 131 -2.34 -27.29 -16.88
N PHE A 132 -1.01 -27.28 -16.75
CA PHE A 132 -0.24 -28.35 -16.12
C PHE A 132 -0.72 -28.65 -14.70
N VAL A 133 -0.86 -27.63 -13.85
CA VAL A 133 -1.37 -27.82 -12.48
C VAL A 133 -2.83 -28.28 -12.52
N SER A 134 -3.68 -27.67 -13.33
CA SER A 134 -5.11 -28.02 -13.38
C SER A 134 -5.35 -29.50 -13.76
N THR A 135 -4.49 -30.07 -14.59
CA THR A 135 -4.55 -31.45 -15.07
C THR A 135 -3.85 -32.46 -14.17
N GLY A 136 -3.25 -32.00 -13.06
CA GLY A 136 -2.68 -32.86 -12.03
C GLY A 136 -1.19 -32.72 -11.79
N GLY A 137 -0.51 -31.80 -12.48
CA GLY A 137 0.90 -31.51 -12.25
C GLY A 137 1.14 -30.84 -10.89
N GLY A 138 2.34 -31.02 -10.36
CA GLY A 138 2.81 -30.35 -9.16
C GLY A 138 3.69 -29.15 -9.47
N LEU A 139 3.43 -27.99 -8.89
CA LEU A 139 4.29 -26.80 -9.03
C LEU A 139 5.02 -26.50 -7.72
N LEU A 140 6.35 -26.47 -7.76
CA LEU A 140 7.19 -25.91 -6.69
C LEU A 140 7.79 -24.60 -7.19
N VAL A 141 7.34 -23.47 -6.65
CA VAL A 141 7.77 -22.15 -7.10
C VAL A 141 8.38 -21.35 -5.95
N ALA A 142 9.50 -20.67 -6.22
CA ALA A 142 10.22 -19.90 -5.22
C ALA A 142 10.61 -18.51 -5.70
N GLY A 143 10.46 -17.50 -4.85
CA GLY A 143 10.99 -16.17 -5.12
C GLY A 143 10.53 -15.14 -4.10
N GLN A 144 11.21 -14.00 -4.09
CA GLN A 144 10.86 -12.85 -3.27
C GLN A 144 10.45 -11.67 -4.16
N ALA A 145 9.47 -10.88 -3.71
CA ALA A 145 8.98 -9.72 -4.45
C ALA A 145 9.49 -8.39 -3.92
N TRP A 146 10.16 -8.34 -2.75
CA TRP A 146 10.61 -7.09 -2.15
C TRP A 146 11.72 -6.40 -2.94
N SER A 147 12.64 -7.16 -3.54
CA SER A 147 13.69 -6.59 -4.39
C SER A 147 13.10 -6.06 -5.69
N TRP A 148 12.13 -6.79 -6.26
CA TRP A 148 11.39 -6.33 -7.42
C TRP A 148 10.60 -5.05 -7.09
N ALA A 149 9.95 -4.98 -5.93
CA ALA A 149 9.20 -3.80 -5.50
C ALA A 149 10.11 -2.58 -5.27
N ALA A 150 11.35 -2.79 -4.79
CA ALA A 150 12.33 -1.72 -4.63
C ALA A 150 12.74 -1.10 -5.98
N GLU A 151 12.80 -1.90 -7.05
CA GLU A 151 13.10 -1.44 -8.41
C GLU A 151 11.86 -0.87 -9.13
N ASN A 152 10.65 -1.25 -8.70
CA ASN A 152 9.36 -0.89 -9.30
C ASN A 152 8.46 -0.17 -8.29
N ALA A 153 8.98 0.87 -7.64
CA ALA A 153 8.32 1.54 -6.51
C ALA A 153 6.95 2.20 -6.83
N GLU A 154 6.61 2.40 -8.11
CA GLU A 154 5.29 2.89 -8.54
C GLU A 154 4.27 1.77 -8.81
N GLU A 155 4.68 0.51 -8.73
CA GLU A 155 3.85 -0.65 -9.07
C GLU A 155 3.50 -1.49 -7.84
N ASP A 156 2.32 -2.11 -7.86
CA ASP A 156 1.87 -3.00 -6.80
C ASP A 156 2.38 -4.43 -7.04
N ALA A 157 3.29 -4.91 -6.18
CA ALA A 157 3.85 -6.26 -6.31
C ALA A 157 2.79 -7.35 -6.39
N ILE A 158 1.68 -7.24 -5.64
CA ILE A 158 0.60 -8.23 -5.72
C ILE A 158 0.00 -8.31 -7.12
N ALA A 159 -0.07 -7.19 -7.85
CA ALA A 159 -0.63 -7.10 -9.19
C ALA A 159 0.40 -7.41 -10.28
N GLU A 160 1.62 -6.89 -10.16
CA GLU A 160 2.58 -6.79 -11.27
C GLU A 160 3.80 -7.71 -11.15
N PHE A 161 4.12 -8.24 -9.97
CA PHE A 161 5.23 -9.19 -9.83
C PHE A 161 4.98 -10.43 -10.72
N PRO A 162 5.93 -10.85 -11.58
CA PRO A 162 5.70 -11.92 -12.57
C PRO A 162 5.14 -13.22 -11.95
N GLY A 163 5.70 -13.66 -10.83
CA GLY A 163 5.22 -14.85 -10.12
C GLY A 163 3.77 -14.76 -9.65
N ASN A 164 3.26 -13.56 -9.37
CA ASN A 164 1.86 -13.38 -8.99
C ASN A 164 0.89 -13.53 -10.16
N LYS A 165 1.33 -13.28 -11.40
CA LYS A 165 0.52 -13.60 -12.60
C LYS A 165 0.23 -15.11 -12.70
N ILE A 166 1.13 -15.94 -12.16
CA ILE A 166 0.94 -17.39 -12.03
C ILE A 166 0.11 -17.71 -10.78
N LEU A 167 0.54 -17.22 -9.61
CA LEU A 167 0.09 -17.68 -8.30
C LEU A 167 -1.31 -17.23 -7.89
N GLN A 168 -1.78 -16.07 -8.37
CA GLN A 168 -3.11 -15.53 -8.03
C GLN A 168 -4.23 -16.52 -8.34
N LYS A 169 -4.12 -17.27 -9.45
CA LYS A 169 -5.10 -18.29 -9.86
C LYS A 169 -5.16 -19.47 -8.88
N PHE A 170 -4.05 -19.75 -8.20
CA PHE A 170 -3.94 -20.77 -7.16
C PHE A 170 -4.28 -20.24 -5.76
N GLY A 171 -4.60 -18.95 -5.65
CA GLY A 171 -5.07 -18.34 -4.41
C GLY A 171 -3.95 -17.96 -3.44
N VAL A 172 -2.75 -17.72 -3.95
CA VAL A 172 -1.57 -17.27 -3.19
C VAL A 172 -0.97 -16.08 -3.91
N GLY A 173 -0.46 -15.10 -3.16
CA GLY A 173 0.31 -13.98 -3.71
C GLY A 173 1.53 -13.67 -2.86
N ILE A 174 2.68 -13.43 -3.50
CA ILE A 174 3.93 -13.00 -2.86
C ILE A 174 3.91 -11.48 -2.73
N LEU A 175 4.07 -10.96 -1.52
CA LEU A 175 3.96 -9.53 -1.22
C LEU A 175 5.33 -8.85 -1.30
N GLY A 176 5.32 -7.54 -1.59
CA GLY A 176 6.54 -6.73 -1.76
C GLY A 176 7.28 -6.39 -0.45
N ASP A 177 6.74 -6.79 0.70
CA ASP A 177 7.39 -6.59 2.00
C ASP A 177 8.18 -7.84 2.41
N ASN A 178 9.32 -7.62 3.06
CA ASN A 178 10.07 -8.69 3.67
C ASN A 178 9.56 -9.10 5.06
N ILE A 179 9.98 -10.28 5.49
CA ILE A 179 9.87 -10.74 6.87
C ILE A 179 11.28 -10.75 7.45
N LEU A 180 11.39 -10.29 8.69
CA LEU A 180 12.63 -10.44 9.45
C LEU A 180 12.98 -11.93 9.65
N PRO A 181 14.27 -12.30 9.65
CA PRO A 181 14.69 -13.65 9.93
C PRO A 181 14.03 -14.18 11.20
N THR A 182 13.38 -15.34 11.09
CA THR A 182 12.68 -15.98 12.19
C THR A 182 12.89 -17.49 12.17
N SER A 183 12.80 -18.11 13.34
CA SER A 183 12.66 -19.55 13.49
C SER A 183 11.27 -19.84 13.99
N GLN A 184 10.53 -20.70 13.30
CA GLN A 184 9.16 -21.04 13.64
C GLN A 184 9.04 -22.54 13.87
N PRO A 185 8.47 -23.00 15.00
CA PRO A 185 8.23 -24.42 15.21
C PRO A 185 7.24 -24.94 14.16
N VAL A 186 7.37 -26.22 13.80
CA VAL A 186 6.34 -26.90 13.01
C VAL A 186 5.11 -27.09 13.89
N LEU A 187 3.98 -26.57 13.43
CA LEU A 187 2.70 -26.73 14.13
C LEU A 187 2.04 -28.06 13.77
N ASP A 188 1.22 -28.55 14.69
CA ASP A 188 0.35 -29.69 14.43
C ASP A 188 -0.66 -29.34 13.31
N PRO A 189 -1.09 -30.32 12.47
CA PRO A 189 -1.98 -30.06 11.34
C PRO A 189 -3.27 -29.30 11.70
N ASP A 190 -3.86 -29.61 12.86
CA ASP A 190 -5.09 -28.95 13.34
C ASP A 190 -4.85 -27.48 13.71
N GLU A 191 -3.64 -27.17 14.20
CA GLU A 191 -3.22 -25.79 14.48
C GLU A 191 -2.96 -25.01 13.18
N VAL A 192 -2.36 -25.66 12.18
CA VAL A 192 -2.14 -25.08 10.84
C VAL A 192 -3.46 -24.63 10.20
N ILE A 193 -4.50 -25.48 10.25
CA ILE A 193 -5.85 -25.14 9.73
C ILE A 193 -6.51 -24.02 10.56
N SER A 194 -6.11 -23.91 11.83
CA SER A 194 -6.57 -22.87 12.74
C SER A 194 -5.86 -21.54 12.55
N GLN A 195 -4.77 -21.47 11.77
CA GLN A 195 -4.04 -20.24 11.49
C GLN A 195 -4.85 -19.22 10.67
N TYR A 196 -4.25 -18.04 10.53
CA TYR A 196 -4.75 -16.95 9.72
C TYR A 196 -4.84 -17.37 8.24
N HIS A 197 -5.98 -17.07 7.63
CA HIS A 197 -6.23 -17.17 6.20
C HIS A 197 -7.17 -16.02 5.82
N PHE A 198 -6.88 -15.28 4.75
CA PHE A 198 -7.55 -14.01 4.47
C PHE A 198 -9.08 -14.15 4.44
N ARG A 199 -9.61 -15.09 3.63
CA ARG A 199 -11.08 -15.29 3.51
C ARG A 199 -11.73 -15.79 4.80
N LYS A 200 -10.99 -16.52 5.64
CA LYS A 200 -11.49 -17.03 6.93
C LYS A 200 -11.62 -15.88 7.91
N ALA A 201 -10.58 -15.04 8.00
CA ALA A 201 -10.58 -13.84 8.82
C ALA A 201 -11.62 -12.82 8.34
N PHE A 202 -11.75 -12.62 7.03
CA PHE A 202 -12.75 -11.73 6.44
C PHE A 202 -14.18 -12.20 6.73
N SER A 203 -14.47 -13.51 6.58
CA SER A 203 -15.79 -14.06 6.92
C SER A 203 -16.12 -13.91 8.41
N GLN A 204 -15.16 -14.10 9.30
CA GLN A 204 -15.37 -13.85 10.74
C GLN A 204 -15.60 -12.38 11.03
N PHE A 205 -14.92 -11.48 10.33
CA PHE A 205 -15.15 -10.04 10.44
C PHE A 205 -16.55 -9.62 9.98
N GLN A 206 -17.03 -10.12 8.85
CA GLN A 206 -18.41 -9.87 8.40
C GLN A 206 -19.43 -10.32 9.46
N GLN A 207 -19.26 -11.55 9.98
CA GLN A 207 -20.17 -12.09 11.01
C GLN A 207 -20.12 -11.29 12.32
N ASN A 208 -18.94 -10.82 12.73
CA ASN A 208 -18.79 -10.08 13.97
C ASN A 208 -19.37 -8.66 13.88
N LEU A 209 -19.24 -7.99 12.73
CA LEU A 209 -19.89 -6.70 12.47
C LEU A 209 -21.42 -6.80 12.54
N GLU A 210 -22.01 -7.88 12.02
CA GLU A 210 -23.45 -8.12 12.08
C GLU A 210 -23.94 -8.40 13.51
N LYS A 211 -23.24 -9.27 14.24
CA LYS A 211 -23.68 -9.74 15.56
C LYS A 211 -23.23 -8.86 16.72
N LYS A 212 -22.22 -8.01 16.50
CA LYS A 212 -21.55 -7.16 17.51
C LYS A 212 -21.08 -7.97 18.71
N GLU A 213 -20.47 -9.12 18.45
CA GLU A 213 -19.94 -10.00 19.50
C GLU A 213 -18.62 -9.47 20.07
N ALA A 214 -18.28 -9.94 21.27
CA ALA A 214 -16.99 -9.63 21.88
C ALA A 214 -15.85 -10.27 21.08
N LEU A 215 -14.81 -9.49 20.79
CA LEU A 215 -13.61 -9.95 20.09
C LEU A 215 -12.90 -11.03 20.91
N LYS A 216 -12.85 -12.26 20.38
CA LYS A 216 -12.21 -13.42 21.00
C LYS A 216 -11.12 -14.01 20.10
N PRO A 217 -10.06 -14.61 20.66
CA PRO A 217 -9.11 -15.38 19.86
C PRO A 217 -9.78 -16.58 19.16
N PRO A 218 -9.29 -17.00 17.98
CA PRO A 218 -8.13 -16.42 17.29
C PRO A 218 -8.47 -15.15 16.49
N TYR A 219 -9.74 -14.85 16.26
CA TYR A 219 -10.18 -13.70 15.45
C TYR A 219 -9.54 -12.37 15.86
N SER A 220 -9.55 -12.08 17.17
CA SER A 220 -9.02 -10.82 17.70
C SER A 220 -7.53 -10.61 17.39
N SER A 221 -6.73 -11.68 17.24
CA SER A 221 -5.31 -11.54 16.90
C SER A 221 -5.08 -11.28 15.41
N TRP A 222 -6.06 -11.63 14.56
CA TRP A 222 -5.97 -11.49 13.11
C TRP A 222 -6.24 -10.08 12.61
N LEU A 223 -6.92 -9.24 13.39
CA LEU A 223 -7.43 -7.93 12.93
C LEU A 223 -6.37 -7.03 12.30
N LYS A 224 -5.15 -6.97 12.88
CA LYS A 224 -4.06 -6.18 12.32
C LYS A 224 -3.65 -6.70 10.93
N LYS A 225 -3.47 -8.02 10.79
CA LYS A 225 -3.08 -8.64 9.52
C LYS A 225 -4.22 -8.58 8.50
N LEU A 226 -5.47 -8.75 8.94
CA LEU A 226 -6.65 -8.60 8.10
C LEU A 226 -6.75 -7.17 7.55
N ALA A 227 -6.49 -6.14 8.35
CA ALA A 227 -6.50 -4.76 7.88
C ALA A 227 -5.43 -4.51 6.81
N GLN A 228 -4.24 -5.09 6.95
CA GLN A 228 -3.16 -5.00 5.96
C GLN A 228 -3.53 -5.75 4.67
N ASP A 229 -3.96 -7.01 4.79
CA ASP A 229 -4.27 -7.87 3.66
C ASP A 229 -5.52 -7.43 2.91
N SER A 230 -6.47 -6.75 3.57
CA SER A 230 -7.65 -6.20 2.90
C SER A 230 -7.25 -5.15 1.85
N LYS A 231 -6.29 -4.29 2.17
CA LYS A 231 -5.72 -3.32 1.21
C LYS A 231 -5.05 -4.04 0.04
N VAL A 232 -4.26 -5.07 0.34
CA VAL A 232 -3.54 -5.85 -0.69
C VAL A 232 -4.51 -6.63 -1.60
N PHE A 233 -5.53 -7.26 -1.03
CA PHE A 233 -6.49 -8.07 -1.77
C PHE A 233 -7.31 -7.23 -2.77
N LEU A 234 -7.68 -6.00 -2.39
CA LEU A 234 -8.38 -5.05 -3.26
C LEU A 234 -7.54 -4.58 -4.46
N ARG A 235 -6.20 -4.74 -4.39
CA ARG A 235 -5.28 -4.43 -5.49
C ARG A 235 -5.07 -5.58 -6.46
N ILE A 236 -5.60 -6.77 -6.15
CA ILE A 236 -5.48 -7.90 -7.08
C ILE A 236 -6.33 -7.61 -8.33
N PRO A 237 -5.76 -7.69 -9.55
CA PRO A 237 -6.50 -7.49 -10.78
C PRO A 237 -7.59 -8.56 -10.95
N ALA A 238 -8.85 -8.16 -10.89
CA ALA A 238 -9.98 -9.11 -10.91
C ALA A 238 -10.50 -9.43 -12.32
N GLN A 239 -9.91 -8.87 -13.38
CA GLN A 239 -10.51 -8.89 -14.73
C GLN A 239 -10.73 -10.31 -15.30
N THR A 240 -10.04 -11.32 -14.77
CA THR A 240 -10.12 -12.72 -15.23
C THR A 240 -10.53 -13.72 -14.15
N SER A 241 -10.84 -13.28 -12.92
CA SER A 241 -11.16 -14.17 -11.79
C SER A 241 -12.45 -13.75 -11.08
N LEU A 242 -13.54 -14.47 -11.39
CA LEU A 242 -14.85 -14.25 -10.76
C LEU A 242 -14.80 -14.42 -9.24
N THR A 243 -13.95 -15.31 -8.73
CA THR A 243 -13.80 -15.54 -7.28
C THR A 243 -13.14 -14.37 -6.57
N ILE A 244 -12.20 -13.67 -7.23
CA ILE A 244 -11.57 -12.49 -6.66
C ILE A 244 -12.54 -11.31 -6.74
N TRP A 245 -13.15 -11.12 -7.92
CA TRP A 245 -14.16 -10.10 -8.14
C TRP A 245 -15.30 -10.19 -7.11
N SER A 246 -15.87 -11.37 -6.88
CA SER A 246 -16.98 -11.53 -5.93
C SER A 246 -16.61 -11.10 -4.50
N VAL A 247 -15.39 -11.42 -4.05
CA VAL A 247 -14.92 -11.03 -2.73
C VAL A 247 -14.67 -9.52 -2.66
N GLN A 248 -14.15 -8.90 -3.72
CA GLN A 248 -13.96 -7.45 -3.78
C GLN A 248 -15.30 -6.69 -3.77
N GLU A 249 -16.33 -7.21 -4.46
CA GLU A 249 -17.69 -6.67 -4.39
C GLU A 249 -18.28 -6.82 -2.99
N GLU A 250 -18.13 -7.97 -2.33
CA GLU A 250 -18.55 -8.15 -0.93
C GLU A 250 -17.86 -7.14 0.02
N MET A 251 -16.57 -6.88 -0.18
CA MET A 251 -15.84 -5.85 0.57
C MET A 251 -16.38 -4.44 0.29
N ALA A 252 -16.71 -4.13 -0.96
CA ALA A 252 -17.29 -2.85 -1.35
C ALA A 252 -18.67 -2.62 -0.72
N GLU A 253 -19.57 -3.61 -0.81
CA GLU A 253 -20.90 -3.57 -0.19
C GLU A 253 -20.82 -3.42 1.33
N LEU A 254 -19.85 -4.10 1.96
CA LEU A 254 -19.61 -3.98 3.38
C LEU A 254 -19.21 -2.55 3.78
N VAL A 255 -18.26 -1.92 3.08
CA VAL A 255 -17.86 -0.53 3.37
C VAL A 255 -19.01 0.45 3.10
N LEU A 256 -19.77 0.25 2.02
CA LEU A 256 -20.90 1.12 1.70
C LEU A 256 -22.03 1.01 2.74
N SER A 257 -22.25 -0.18 3.30
CA SER A 257 -23.27 -0.41 4.33
C SER A 257 -22.85 0.07 5.72
N GLN A 258 -21.60 -0.19 6.13
CA GLN A 258 -21.09 0.21 7.45
C GLN A 258 -20.69 1.69 7.51
N GLY A 259 -20.33 2.28 6.37
CA GLY A 259 -19.70 3.60 6.31
C GLY A 259 -18.22 3.54 6.63
N VAL A 260 -17.58 4.71 6.55
CA VAL A 260 -16.15 4.86 6.88
C VAL A 260 -16.04 5.36 8.31
N PRO A 261 -15.33 4.66 9.20
CA PRO A 261 -15.15 5.12 10.58
C PRO A 261 -14.50 6.50 10.67
N ASP A 262 -15.02 7.33 11.57
CA ASP A 262 -14.40 8.60 11.94
C ASP A 262 -13.24 8.34 12.89
N VAL A 263 -12.11 9.01 12.68
CA VAL A 263 -10.91 8.90 13.52
C VAL A 263 -10.36 10.28 13.86
N SER A 264 -10.13 10.51 15.14
CA SER A 264 -9.63 11.78 15.66
C SER A 264 -8.87 11.55 16.97
N ALA A 265 -8.22 12.60 17.48
CA ALA A 265 -7.54 12.53 18.78
C ALA A 265 -8.51 12.27 19.94
N ASP A 266 -9.76 12.74 19.82
CA ASP A 266 -10.82 12.54 20.80
C ASP A 266 -11.52 11.17 20.64
N SER A 267 -11.34 10.51 19.50
CA SER A 267 -11.89 9.20 19.18
C SER A 267 -10.86 8.35 18.42
N PRO A 268 -9.80 7.89 19.13
CA PRO A 268 -8.73 7.15 18.50
C PRO A 268 -9.15 5.72 18.16
N ILE A 269 -8.54 5.15 17.12
CA ILE A 269 -8.80 3.79 16.63
C ILE A 269 -7.56 2.93 16.85
N LYS A 270 -7.73 1.74 17.43
CA LYS A 270 -6.60 0.80 17.61
C LYS A 270 -6.22 0.16 16.27
N GLY A 271 -4.92 -0.02 16.02
CA GLY A 271 -4.41 -0.65 14.79
C GLY A 271 -4.77 -2.12 14.63
N ASN A 272 -5.32 -2.77 15.67
CA ASN A 272 -5.83 -4.14 15.66
C ASN A 272 -7.35 -4.20 15.94
N SER A 273 -8.11 -3.25 15.41
CA SER A 273 -9.57 -3.16 15.56
C SER A 273 -10.30 -3.46 14.24
N GLU A 274 -11.61 -3.66 14.32
CA GLU A 274 -12.50 -3.81 13.16
C GLU A 274 -12.59 -2.51 12.35
N GLU A 275 -12.56 -1.36 13.03
CA GLU A 275 -12.59 -0.05 12.40
C GLU A 275 -11.33 0.21 11.58
N MET A 276 -10.16 -0.30 12.00
CA MET A 276 -8.94 -0.25 11.21
C MET A 276 -9.07 -1.07 9.90
N VAL A 277 -9.74 -2.22 9.94
CA VAL A 277 -10.04 -3.01 8.74
C VAL A 277 -10.93 -2.20 7.79
N LEU A 278 -12.01 -1.59 8.30
CA LEU A 278 -12.91 -0.73 7.52
C LEU A 278 -12.19 0.48 6.90
N ILE A 279 -11.33 1.17 7.66
CA ILE A 279 -10.55 2.32 7.17
C ILE A 279 -9.65 1.93 6.00
N ASN A 280 -8.91 0.83 6.13
CA ASN A 280 -8.00 0.38 5.08
C ASN A 280 -8.75 -0.06 3.82
N MET A 281 -9.86 -0.79 3.98
CA MET A 281 -10.74 -1.14 2.86
C MET A 281 -11.30 0.11 2.19
N ALA A 282 -11.85 1.05 2.95
CA ALA A 282 -12.47 2.25 2.42
C ALA A 282 -11.48 3.13 1.65
N ALA A 283 -10.26 3.29 2.17
CA ALA A 283 -9.21 4.05 1.48
C ALA A 283 -8.88 3.43 0.11
N GLU A 284 -8.65 2.12 0.07
CA GLU A 284 -8.29 1.42 -1.16
C GLU A 284 -9.47 1.37 -2.15
N LEU A 285 -10.68 1.09 -1.68
CA LEU A 285 -11.90 1.11 -2.51
C LEU A 285 -12.15 2.50 -3.11
N TYR A 286 -11.99 3.57 -2.31
CA TYR A 286 -12.19 4.93 -2.79
C TYR A 286 -11.19 5.31 -3.91
N ASP A 287 -9.99 4.75 -3.86
CA ASP A 287 -8.91 5.06 -4.80
C ASP A 287 -8.98 4.22 -6.08
N SER A 288 -9.33 2.94 -5.95
CA SER A 288 -9.20 1.95 -7.01
C SER A 288 -10.54 1.54 -7.65
N PHE A 289 -11.70 1.87 -7.03
CA PHE A 289 -13.03 1.45 -7.48
C PHE A 289 -13.94 2.67 -7.76
N PRO A 290 -14.03 3.13 -9.03
CA PRO A 290 -14.76 4.36 -9.39
C PRO A 290 -16.23 4.39 -8.99
N ASP A 291 -16.92 3.25 -9.05
CA ASP A 291 -18.33 3.15 -8.67
C ASP A 291 -18.52 3.31 -7.15
N VAL A 292 -17.64 2.68 -6.36
CA VAL A 292 -17.63 2.83 -4.89
C VAL A 292 -17.28 4.27 -4.53
N GLN A 293 -16.28 4.87 -5.18
CA GLN A 293 -15.95 6.28 -5.01
C GLN A 293 -17.16 7.18 -5.27
N LYS A 294 -17.88 6.98 -6.38
CA LYS A 294 -19.08 7.77 -6.72
C LYS A 294 -20.16 7.66 -5.63
N GLN A 295 -20.39 6.46 -5.10
CA GLN A 295 -21.37 6.25 -4.04
C GLN A 295 -20.95 6.88 -2.71
N LEU A 296 -19.68 6.71 -2.31
CA LEU A 296 -19.14 7.34 -1.09
C LEU A 296 -19.17 8.87 -1.16
N ARG A 297 -19.00 9.47 -2.35
CA ARG A 297 -19.15 10.92 -2.57
C ARG A 297 -20.60 11.39 -2.48
N ALA A 298 -21.57 10.56 -2.86
CA ALA A 298 -22.99 10.89 -2.76
C ALA A 298 -23.52 10.78 -1.32
N SER A 299 -22.83 10.01 -0.47
CA SER A 299 -23.14 9.86 0.95
C SER A 299 -22.72 11.10 1.75
N ASN A 300 -23.67 11.81 2.35
CA ASN A 300 -23.41 12.97 3.21
C ASN A 300 -23.10 12.58 4.68
N GLN A 301 -22.48 11.43 4.92
CA GLN A 301 -22.14 10.99 6.29
C GLN A 301 -21.21 12.00 6.97
N ASN A 302 -21.74 12.75 7.95
CA ASN A 302 -21.03 13.58 8.94
C ASN A 302 -19.94 14.54 8.44
N LEU A 303 -19.90 14.85 7.14
CA LEU A 303 -18.89 15.76 6.60
C LEU A 303 -19.25 17.22 6.88
N PRO A 304 -18.31 18.06 7.36
CA PRO A 304 -18.54 19.48 7.53
C PRO A 304 -18.92 20.13 6.20
N GLU A 305 -20.00 20.91 6.17
CA GLU A 305 -20.30 21.75 5.01
C GLU A 305 -19.23 22.83 4.87
N MET A 306 -18.56 22.86 3.73
CA MET A 306 -17.59 23.89 3.39
C MET A 306 -18.02 24.56 2.09
N ALA A 307 -18.26 25.86 2.15
CA ALA A 307 -18.65 26.63 0.98
C ALA A 307 -17.52 26.62 -0.07
N THR A 308 -17.81 26.07 -1.25
CA THR A 308 -16.88 26.10 -2.38
C THR A 308 -16.65 27.53 -2.83
N SER A 309 -15.40 27.84 -3.16
CA SER A 309 -15.01 29.14 -3.68
C SER A 309 -15.32 29.25 -5.17
N PRO A 310 -15.42 30.48 -5.71
CA PRO A 310 -15.35 30.71 -7.15
C PRO A 310 -14.07 30.11 -7.74
N SER A 311 -14.03 29.94 -9.06
CA SER A 311 -12.82 29.49 -9.76
C SER A 311 -11.64 30.42 -9.43
N VAL A 312 -10.50 29.86 -9.01
CA VAL A 312 -9.29 30.62 -8.68
C VAL A 312 -8.20 30.30 -9.68
N THR A 313 -7.61 31.33 -10.29
CA THR A 313 -6.45 31.18 -11.17
C THR A 313 -5.20 31.66 -10.44
N LEU A 314 -4.19 30.79 -10.36
CA LEU A 314 -2.93 31.02 -9.67
C LEU A 314 -1.78 31.01 -10.66
N GLN A 315 -0.78 31.87 -10.42
CA GLN A 315 0.52 31.78 -11.08
C GLN A 315 1.46 30.96 -10.18
N ILE A 316 1.91 29.83 -10.69
CA ILE A 316 2.76 28.88 -9.98
C ILE A 316 4.14 28.90 -10.62
N ASP A 317 5.20 29.09 -9.81
CA ASP A 317 6.56 28.96 -10.33
C ASP A 317 6.92 27.49 -10.54
N GLY A 318 6.99 27.10 -11.81
CA GLY A 318 7.41 25.79 -12.28
C GLY A 318 8.91 25.61 -12.40
N ARG A 319 9.74 26.58 -11.96
CA ARG A 319 11.19 26.38 -11.83
C ARG A 319 11.51 25.76 -10.49
N ASN A 320 12.26 24.66 -10.43
CA ASN A 320 12.75 24.13 -9.16
C ASN A 320 13.85 23.08 -9.27
N GLU A 321 14.47 22.80 -8.14
CA GLU A 321 15.20 21.56 -7.80
C GLU A 321 14.30 20.50 -7.03
N GLU A 322 13.00 20.27 -7.39
CA GLU A 322 11.79 19.59 -6.76
C GLU A 322 11.08 20.34 -5.62
N ALA A 323 9.83 20.80 -5.81
CA ALA A 323 9.13 21.57 -4.77
C ALA A 323 7.60 21.46 -4.80
N TRP A 324 7.01 21.62 -3.62
CA TRP A 324 5.56 21.79 -3.46
C TRP A 324 5.20 23.26 -3.46
N ARG A 325 4.36 23.66 -4.42
CA ARG A 325 3.83 25.02 -4.52
C ARG A 325 2.45 25.08 -3.87
N SER A 326 2.37 25.83 -2.77
CA SER A 326 1.12 26.09 -2.04
C SER A 326 0.13 26.85 -2.90
N THR A 327 -1.13 26.40 -2.90
CA THR A 327 -2.21 27.07 -3.63
C THR A 327 -3.08 27.96 -2.76
N GLY A 328 -3.01 27.80 -1.43
CA GLY A 328 -3.98 28.41 -0.50
C GLY A 328 -5.39 27.82 -0.61
N LEU A 329 -5.53 26.65 -1.24
CA LEU A 329 -6.80 25.97 -1.46
C LEU A 329 -6.81 24.59 -0.79
N TYR A 330 -8.01 24.16 -0.44
CA TYR A 330 -8.31 22.90 0.23
C TYR A 330 -9.43 22.18 -0.52
N ILE A 331 -9.33 20.86 -0.63
CA ILE A 331 -10.42 20.02 -1.11
C ILE A 331 -11.10 19.33 0.08
N PRO A 332 -12.42 19.50 0.27
CA PRO A 332 -13.13 18.78 1.31
C PRO A 332 -13.10 17.27 1.09
N PRO A 333 -13.22 16.46 2.16
CA PRO A 333 -13.29 15.01 2.05
C PRO A 333 -14.39 14.59 1.08
N ARG A 334 -14.09 13.63 0.20
CA ARG A 334 -15.02 13.06 -0.79
C ARG A 334 -15.64 14.09 -1.74
N ARG A 335 -15.03 15.26 -1.91
CA ARG A 335 -15.41 16.22 -2.96
C ARG A 335 -14.45 16.11 -4.14
N LEU A 336 -14.94 16.53 -5.30
CA LEU A 336 -14.17 16.61 -6.53
C LEU A 336 -13.71 18.06 -6.71
N ALA A 337 -12.45 18.25 -7.08
CA ALA A 337 -11.94 19.53 -7.56
C ALA A 337 -11.38 19.35 -8.98
N THR A 338 -11.55 20.38 -9.81
CA THR A 338 -11.06 20.38 -11.19
C THR A 338 -9.91 21.35 -11.32
N LEU A 339 -8.76 20.87 -11.81
CA LEU A 339 -7.60 21.70 -12.12
C LEU A 339 -7.40 21.79 -13.63
N HIS A 340 -7.31 23.01 -14.15
CA HIS A 340 -7.00 23.30 -15.54
C HIS A 340 -5.57 23.84 -15.66
N PHE A 341 -4.75 23.11 -16.42
CA PHE A 341 -3.37 23.43 -16.74
C PHE A 341 -3.25 23.92 -18.20
N PRO A 342 -2.28 24.78 -18.51
CA PRO A 342 -1.98 25.13 -19.89
C PRO A 342 -1.42 23.90 -20.62
N ALA A 343 -1.68 23.79 -21.93
CA ALA A 343 -1.22 22.64 -22.73
C ALA A 343 0.30 22.44 -22.68
N SER A 344 1.06 23.52 -22.51
CA SER A 344 2.51 23.45 -22.37
C SER A 344 2.94 22.66 -21.11
N ALA A 345 2.16 22.68 -20.02
CA ALA A 345 2.54 22.08 -18.74
C ALA A 345 2.44 20.55 -18.70
N ILE A 346 1.85 19.92 -19.72
CA ILE A 346 1.64 18.47 -19.75
C ILE A 346 2.96 17.69 -19.90
N ALA A 347 3.93 18.27 -20.61
CA ALA A 347 5.26 17.67 -20.76
C ALA A 347 6.19 17.95 -19.56
N ALA A 348 5.73 18.71 -18.57
CA ALA A 348 6.54 19.16 -17.45
C ALA A 348 6.52 18.20 -16.25
N ASN A 349 5.91 17.02 -16.38
CA ASN A 349 5.83 15.99 -15.33
C ASN A 349 5.36 16.54 -13.96
N LEU A 350 4.42 17.49 -13.98
CA LEU A 350 3.84 18.04 -12.76
C LEU A 350 2.92 17.03 -12.11
N GLU A 351 2.76 17.14 -10.80
CA GLU A 351 1.73 16.41 -10.05
C GLU A 351 0.86 17.37 -9.24
N VAL A 352 -0.39 16.97 -9.01
CA VAL A 352 -1.24 17.58 -8.00
C VAL A 352 -1.15 16.71 -6.76
N GLN A 353 -0.83 17.29 -5.61
CA GLN A 353 -0.88 16.60 -4.33
C GLN A 353 -2.01 17.16 -3.47
N ILE A 354 -2.80 16.27 -2.89
CA ILE A 354 -3.74 16.56 -1.81
C ILE A 354 -3.09 16.12 -0.50
N GLY A 355 -3.12 16.99 0.51
CA GLY A 355 -2.59 16.72 1.85
C GLY A 355 -1.16 17.25 2.05
N CYS A 356 -0.89 17.78 3.24
CA CYS A 356 0.38 18.41 3.61
C CYS A 356 1.39 17.45 4.24
N HIS A 357 1.00 16.21 4.50
CA HIS A 357 1.80 15.23 5.24
C HIS A 357 2.75 14.46 4.31
N THR A 358 3.67 13.71 4.91
CA THR A 358 4.48 12.67 4.27
C THR A 358 4.40 11.33 5.01
N ASP A 359 3.79 11.33 6.19
CA ASP A 359 3.66 10.20 7.11
C ASP A 359 2.65 9.15 6.63
N ASP A 360 3.00 7.88 6.83
CA ASP A 360 2.09 6.74 6.74
C ASP A 360 1.95 6.10 8.13
N LEU A 361 0.79 6.26 8.76
CA LEU A 361 0.52 5.71 10.08
C LEU A 361 -0.12 4.30 10.02
N SER A 362 -0.17 3.63 8.86
CA SER A 362 -0.83 2.33 8.71
C SER A 362 -0.30 1.24 9.66
N SER A 363 0.92 1.42 10.18
CA SER A 363 1.56 0.50 11.13
C SER A 363 1.42 0.89 12.60
N ALA A 364 0.78 2.03 12.91
CA ALA A 364 0.64 2.54 14.27
C ALA A 364 -0.23 1.61 15.13
N ALA A 365 0.09 1.51 16.42
CA ALA A 365 -0.70 0.73 17.37
C ALA A 365 -2.07 1.38 17.65
N GLU A 366 -2.14 2.70 17.50
CA GLU A 366 -3.34 3.51 17.67
C GLU A 366 -3.28 4.69 16.70
N LEU A 367 -4.41 5.05 16.11
CA LEU A 367 -4.60 6.14 15.16
C LEU A 367 -5.43 7.24 15.81
N LYS A 368 -4.90 8.47 15.80
CA LYS A 368 -5.56 9.70 16.22
C LYS A 368 -5.99 10.56 15.02
N ARG A 369 -5.74 10.07 13.81
CA ARG A 369 -6.20 10.62 12.53
C ARG A 369 -6.14 9.51 11.46
N PRO A 370 -6.68 9.72 10.25
CA PRO A 370 -6.58 8.71 9.21
C PRO A 370 -5.12 8.42 8.85
N PRO A 371 -4.79 7.17 8.49
CA PRO A 371 -3.40 6.71 8.48
C PRO A 371 -2.58 7.33 7.35
N LEU A 372 -3.16 7.39 6.15
CA LEU A 372 -2.58 7.97 4.95
C LEU A 372 -3.55 9.02 4.37
N VAL A 373 -3.18 10.30 4.49
CA VAL A 373 -4.00 11.45 4.10
C VAL A 373 -3.39 12.23 2.93
N VAL A 374 -2.51 11.57 2.17
CA VAL A 374 -1.78 12.16 1.06
C VAL A 374 -2.13 11.41 -0.21
N LYS A 375 -2.45 12.15 -1.28
CA LYS A 375 -2.70 11.55 -2.59
C LYS A 375 -2.11 12.40 -3.70
N LYS A 376 -1.45 11.76 -4.66
CA LYS A 376 -0.79 12.41 -5.81
C LYS A 376 -1.47 12.03 -7.12
N PHE A 377 -1.54 12.98 -8.04
CA PHE A 377 -2.14 12.82 -9.37
C PHE A 377 -1.21 13.38 -10.43
N LYS A 378 -0.76 12.54 -11.37
CA LYS A 378 0.08 12.97 -12.50
C LYS A 378 -0.71 13.88 -13.44
N VAL A 379 -0.15 15.03 -13.82
CA VAL A 379 -0.76 15.98 -14.76
C VAL A 379 -0.51 15.50 -16.20
N LYS A 380 -1.32 14.55 -16.66
CA LYS A 380 -1.21 13.96 -18.01
C LYS A 380 -2.13 14.63 -19.06
N LYS A 381 -3.06 15.49 -18.62
CA LYS A 381 -4.06 16.17 -19.45
C LYS A 381 -4.26 17.59 -18.95
N THR A 382 -4.76 18.48 -19.81
CA THR A 382 -5.03 19.89 -19.45
C THR A 382 -6.11 20.05 -18.40
N THR A 383 -6.99 19.06 -18.24
CA THR A 383 -7.97 19.00 -17.16
C THR A 383 -7.68 17.77 -16.32
N VAL A 384 -7.46 17.99 -15.02
CA VAL A 384 -7.19 16.96 -14.03
C VAL A 384 -8.25 17.06 -12.95
N GLU A 385 -9.02 15.99 -12.78
CA GLU A 385 -9.99 15.85 -11.70
C GLU A 385 -9.31 15.14 -10.53
N VAL A 386 -9.42 15.70 -9.33
CA VAL A 386 -8.80 15.15 -8.13
C VAL A 386 -9.83 15.02 -7.01
N SER A 387 -9.71 13.95 -6.23
CA SER A 387 -10.53 13.73 -5.04
C SER A 387 -9.77 12.89 -4.01
N SER A 388 -10.08 13.08 -2.73
CA SER A 388 -9.48 12.34 -1.62
C SER A 388 -10.57 11.91 -0.65
N LEU A 389 -10.45 10.70 -0.09
CA LEU A 389 -11.36 10.22 0.95
C LEU A 389 -11.38 11.15 2.17
N TRP A 390 -10.22 11.75 2.48
CA TRP A 390 -9.97 12.55 3.70
C TRP A 390 -9.85 14.06 3.45
N GLY A 391 -9.84 14.48 2.18
CA GLY A 391 -9.58 15.88 1.82
C GLY A 391 -8.13 16.29 2.06
N GLY A 392 -7.81 17.57 1.90
CA GLY A 392 -6.46 18.10 2.14
C GLY A 392 -6.16 19.42 1.43
N LEU A 393 -5.07 20.07 1.83
CA LEU A 393 -4.52 21.21 1.09
C LEU A 393 -4.06 20.77 -0.30
N ILE A 394 -4.24 21.63 -1.30
CA ILE A 394 -3.86 21.36 -2.69
C ILE A 394 -2.47 21.96 -2.96
N TYR A 395 -1.57 21.14 -3.48
CA TYR A 395 -0.22 21.52 -3.90
C TYR A 395 0.00 21.18 -5.36
N ILE A 396 0.78 22.02 -6.05
CA ILE A 396 1.38 21.65 -7.33
C ILE A 396 2.81 21.21 -7.05
N VAL A 397 3.10 19.94 -7.30
CA VAL A 397 4.44 19.37 -7.19
C VAL A 397 5.16 19.60 -8.51
N VAL A 398 6.24 20.36 -8.43
CA VAL A 398 7.15 20.65 -9.53
C VAL A 398 8.32 19.69 -9.42
N PRO A 399 8.66 18.90 -10.46
CA PRO A 399 9.72 17.91 -10.39
C PRO A 399 11.10 18.54 -10.24
N LYS A 400 12.09 17.70 -9.91
CA LYS A 400 13.49 18.10 -9.82
C LYS A 400 13.99 18.66 -11.14
N GLU A 401 14.77 19.75 -11.05
CA GLU A 401 15.43 20.42 -12.17
C GLU A 401 14.46 20.95 -13.25
N SER A 402 13.20 21.18 -12.89
CA SER A 402 12.23 21.79 -13.80
C SER A 402 12.62 23.24 -14.11
N THR A 403 12.52 23.62 -15.38
CA THR A 403 12.84 24.96 -15.90
C THR A 403 11.62 25.68 -16.48
N PHE A 404 10.42 25.14 -16.24
CA PHE A 404 9.20 25.45 -17.00
C PHE A 404 8.73 26.91 -16.87
N GLY A 405 9.15 27.64 -15.84
CA GLY A 405 8.73 29.03 -15.62
C GLY A 405 7.35 29.13 -14.99
N GLN A 406 6.67 30.26 -15.19
CA GLN A 406 5.36 30.51 -14.57
C GLN A 406 4.25 29.70 -15.26
N ILE A 407 3.42 29.03 -14.46
CA ILE A 407 2.31 28.18 -14.88
C ILE A 407 1.01 28.78 -14.36
N SER A 408 0.09 29.09 -15.27
CA SER A 408 -1.25 29.56 -14.91
C SER A 408 -2.20 28.38 -14.67
N VAL A 409 -2.46 28.04 -13.41
CA VAL A 409 -3.34 26.92 -13.03
C VAL A 409 -4.69 27.47 -12.55
N THR A 410 -5.79 26.99 -13.12
CA THR A 410 -7.15 27.35 -12.65
C THR A 410 -7.76 26.20 -11.88
N ILE A 411 -8.19 26.45 -10.65
CA ILE A 411 -8.74 25.45 -9.74
C ILE A 411 -10.20 25.78 -9.46
N LYS A 412 -11.07 24.79 -9.61
CA LYS A 412 -12.52 24.89 -9.41
C LYS A 412 -12.98 23.93 -8.32
N GLU A 413 -14.15 24.23 -7.73
CA GLU A 413 -14.79 23.44 -6.67
C GLU A 413 -13.94 23.22 -5.40
N ALA A 414 -12.85 24.00 -5.24
CA ALA A 414 -12.02 24.01 -4.04
C ALA A 414 -12.51 25.05 -3.02
N VAL A 415 -11.97 24.98 -1.81
CA VAL A 415 -12.29 25.84 -0.66
C VAL A 415 -11.05 26.66 -0.30
N GLN A 416 -11.22 27.92 0.09
CA GLN A 416 -10.10 28.72 0.58
C GLN A 416 -9.54 28.15 1.89
N ALA A 417 -8.21 28.14 2.02
CA ALA A 417 -7.51 27.85 3.26
C ALA A 417 -6.84 29.12 3.82
N PRO A 418 -6.76 29.28 5.15
CA PRO A 418 -5.99 30.37 5.73
C PRO A 418 -4.52 30.28 5.29
N PHE A 419 -4.08 31.21 4.45
CA PHE A 419 -2.71 31.26 3.96
C PHE A 419 -2.14 32.66 4.10
N PHE A 420 -1.10 32.79 4.92
CA PHE A 420 -0.38 34.05 5.12
C PHE A 420 1.06 33.89 4.63
N ARG A 421 1.50 34.76 3.71
CA ARG A 421 2.91 34.86 3.31
C ARG A 421 3.47 36.22 3.70
N LEU A 422 4.59 36.19 4.43
CA LEU A 422 5.28 37.38 4.92
C LEU A 422 5.68 38.30 3.77
N GLY A 423 5.24 39.56 3.81
CA GLY A 423 5.54 40.57 2.79
C GLY A 423 4.59 40.57 1.57
N GLU A 424 3.73 39.55 1.42
CA GLU A 424 2.74 39.47 0.33
C GLU A 424 1.30 39.60 0.84
N THR A 425 0.96 38.94 1.94
CA THR A 425 -0.40 38.95 2.48
C THR A 425 -0.67 40.21 3.30
N ASP A 426 -1.76 40.92 2.98
CA ASP A 426 -2.18 42.09 3.73
C ASP A 426 -2.70 41.70 5.14
N THR A 427 -2.11 42.30 6.17
CA THR A 427 -2.43 41.98 7.58
C THR A 427 -3.85 42.38 7.98
N SER A 428 -4.45 43.39 7.32
CA SER A 428 -5.85 43.76 7.58
C SER A 428 -6.84 42.77 6.97
N ALA A 429 -6.57 42.28 5.75
CA ALA A 429 -7.30 41.21 5.08
C ALA A 429 -7.16 39.89 5.84
N TRP A 430 -5.97 39.60 6.37
CA TRP A 430 -5.73 38.47 7.24
C TRP A 430 -6.65 38.47 8.45
N ARG A 431 -6.64 39.57 9.21
CA ARG A 431 -7.41 39.70 10.45
C ARG A 431 -8.92 39.67 10.23
N SER A 432 -9.39 40.30 9.16
CA SER A 432 -10.82 40.42 8.86
C SER A 432 -11.41 39.14 8.27
N THR A 433 -10.67 38.49 7.36
CA THR A 433 -11.24 37.46 6.47
C THR A 433 -10.37 36.19 6.39
N ILE A 434 -9.12 36.28 5.95
CA ILE A 434 -8.34 35.09 5.51
C ILE A 434 -8.13 34.08 6.64
N ARG A 435 -7.85 34.55 7.86
CA ARG A 435 -7.65 33.66 9.02
C ARG A 435 -8.88 32.85 9.42
N ARG A 436 -10.06 33.16 8.86
CA ARG A 436 -11.34 32.50 9.15
C ARG A 436 -11.85 31.69 7.96
N TYR A 437 -11.03 31.50 6.93
CA TYR A 437 -11.39 30.61 5.84
C TYR A 437 -11.62 29.18 6.36
N PRO A 438 -12.56 28.44 5.77
CA PRO A 438 -13.17 27.27 6.44
C PRO A 438 -12.34 25.99 6.37
N ALA A 439 -11.20 25.98 5.66
CA ALA A 439 -10.33 24.80 5.64
C ALA A 439 -9.77 24.49 7.05
N PRO A 440 -9.59 23.21 7.40
CA PRO A 440 -9.10 22.81 8.73
C PRO A 440 -7.59 23.04 8.92
N TRP A 441 -6.86 23.39 7.86
CA TRP A 441 -5.42 23.61 7.86
C TRP A 441 -5.07 25.02 7.38
N ALA A 442 -4.07 25.61 8.01
CA ALA A 442 -3.51 26.91 7.65
C ALA A 442 -2.03 26.80 7.29
N GLU A 443 -1.56 27.64 6.37
CA GLU A 443 -0.14 27.80 6.06
C GLU A 443 0.35 29.21 6.43
N LEU A 444 1.50 29.28 7.10
CA LEU A 444 2.21 30.52 7.42
C LEU A 444 3.59 30.45 6.77
N ALA A 445 3.83 31.27 5.76
CA ALA A 445 4.99 31.18 4.88
C ALA A 445 5.95 32.36 4.99
N THR A 446 7.23 32.04 4.90
CA THR A 446 8.34 32.94 4.57
C THR A 446 8.96 32.50 3.25
N GLU A 447 10.05 33.16 2.83
CA GLU A 447 10.86 32.74 1.69
C GLU A 447 11.41 31.30 1.84
N ASN A 448 11.91 30.95 3.03
CA ASN A 448 12.70 29.71 3.23
C ASN A 448 11.99 28.64 4.06
N ILE A 449 10.87 28.95 4.72
CA ILE A 449 10.12 27.98 5.50
C ILE A 449 8.61 28.25 5.45
N ILE A 450 7.82 27.18 5.41
CA ILE A 450 6.36 27.17 5.51
C ILE A 450 5.96 26.31 6.71
N LEU A 451 5.19 26.89 7.61
CA LEU A 451 4.58 26.19 8.75
C LEU A 451 3.14 25.85 8.39
N THR A 452 2.78 24.59 8.51
CA THR A 452 1.40 24.11 8.34
C THR A 452 0.85 23.73 9.71
N VAL A 453 -0.26 24.33 10.10
CA VAL A 453 -0.86 24.18 11.45
C VAL A 453 -2.37 24.02 11.35
N PRO A 454 -3.05 23.45 12.36
CA PRO A 454 -4.51 23.47 12.44
C PRO A 454 -5.04 24.90 12.32
N ALA A 455 -6.07 25.11 11.51
CA ALA A 455 -6.64 26.43 11.27
C ALA A 455 -7.14 27.09 12.57
N ALA A 456 -7.64 26.29 13.50
CA ALA A 456 -8.08 26.75 14.83
C ALA A 456 -7.00 27.56 15.57
N ASP A 457 -5.72 27.21 15.41
CA ASP A 457 -4.61 27.90 16.08
C ASP A 457 -4.34 29.30 15.52
N VAL A 458 -4.70 29.55 14.26
CA VAL A 458 -4.50 30.85 13.60
C VAL A 458 -5.72 31.75 13.63
N HIS A 459 -6.91 31.23 13.96
CA HIS A 459 -8.16 32.01 14.04
C HIS A 459 -8.04 33.22 14.98
N HIS A 460 -7.23 33.11 16.04
CA HIS A 460 -7.00 34.17 17.03
C HIS A 460 -5.68 34.93 16.80
N MET A 461 -4.92 34.62 15.76
CA MET A 461 -3.65 35.26 15.44
C MET A 461 -3.90 36.54 14.63
N ASP A 462 -3.90 37.70 15.30
CA ASP A 462 -4.16 39.00 14.65
C ASP A 462 -3.02 39.51 13.75
N ASN A 463 -1.77 39.08 14.01
CA ASN A 463 -0.60 39.45 13.23
C ASN A 463 0.46 38.32 13.21
N PRO A 464 0.55 37.54 12.12
CA PRO A 464 1.58 36.51 11.97
C PRO A 464 3.01 37.05 11.70
N GLU A 465 3.16 38.33 11.34
CA GLU A 465 4.44 38.90 10.88
C GLU A 465 5.55 38.79 11.91
N SER A 466 5.25 38.96 13.20
CA SER A 466 6.26 38.92 14.26
C SER A 466 6.84 37.50 14.41
N LEU A 467 5.99 36.48 14.37
CA LEU A 467 6.40 35.08 14.38
C LEU A 467 7.23 34.75 13.13
N LEU A 468 6.71 35.09 11.96
CA LEU A 468 7.35 34.78 10.68
C LEU A 468 8.67 35.54 10.49
N SER A 469 8.81 36.75 11.05
CA SER A 469 10.08 37.48 11.06
C SER A 469 11.16 36.77 11.89
N ILE A 470 10.78 36.11 12.99
CA ILE A 470 11.72 35.31 13.79
C ILE A 470 12.17 34.09 12.99
N TRP A 471 11.24 33.34 12.40
CA TRP A 471 11.54 32.21 11.53
C TRP A 471 12.45 32.61 10.36
N ASN A 472 12.14 33.72 9.68
CA ASN A 472 12.97 34.22 8.59
C ASN A 472 14.40 34.54 9.05
N LYS A 473 14.57 35.15 10.23
CA LYS A 473 15.91 35.39 10.82
C LYS A 473 16.65 34.09 11.12
N MET A 474 15.96 33.08 11.66
CA MET A 474 16.55 31.77 11.96
C MET A 474 17.02 31.06 10.68
N MET A 475 16.18 31.01 9.64
CA MET A 475 16.54 30.38 8.37
C MET A 475 17.74 31.08 7.70
N ASN A 476 17.79 32.41 7.73
CA ASN A 476 18.94 33.16 7.23
C ASN A 476 20.22 32.90 8.04
N ALA A 477 20.11 32.73 9.37
CA ALA A 477 21.24 32.37 10.21
C ALA A 477 21.76 30.94 9.88
N ILE A 478 20.87 29.99 9.62
CA ILE A 478 21.22 28.64 9.17
C ILE A 478 21.95 28.69 7.83
N ALA A 479 21.41 29.43 6.85
CA ALA A 479 22.04 29.60 5.54
C ALA A 479 23.47 30.15 5.66
N ARG A 480 23.64 31.17 6.51
CA ARG A 480 24.94 31.80 6.78
C ARG A 480 25.90 30.84 7.47
N LEU A 481 25.45 30.07 8.46
CA LEU A 481 26.27 29.09 9.17
C LEU A 481 26.73 27.97 8.23
N ALA A 482 25.85 27.50 7.35
CA ALA A 482 26.14 26.47 6.35
C ALA A 482 26.93 26.97 5.13
N ALA A 483 27.17 28.29 5.03
CA ALA A 483 27.83 28.94 3.89
C ALA A 483 27.13 28.68 2.53
N ILE A 484 25.80 28.64 2.53
CA ILE A 484 24.96 28.48 1.32
C ILE A 484 24.23 29.79 0.98
N PRO A 485 23.61 29.92 -0.21
CA PRO A 485 22.78 31.08 -0.54
C PRO A 485 21.69 31.35 0.50
N ALA A 486 21.40 32.63 0.75
CA ALA A 486 20.43 33.05 1.76
C ALA A 486 19.00 32.58 1.45
N THR A 487 18.63 32.50 0.18
CA THR A 487 17.38 31.92 -0.30
C THR A 487 17.61 30.45 -0.65
N PHE A 488 16.79 29.56 -0.09
CA PHE A 488 16.89 28.13 -0.36
C PHE A 488 16.30 27.81 -1.74
N PRO A 489 16.74 26.72 -2.41
CA PRO A 489 16.15 26.29 -3.68
C PRO A 489 14.65 26.01 -3.59
N ARG A 490 14.17 25.66 -2.39
CA ARG A 490 12.76 25.51 -2.02
C ARG A 490 12.58 25.82 -0.54
N PRO A 491 11.40 26.28 -0.12
CA PRO A 491 11.11 26.42 1.30
C PRO A 491 11.07 25.04 1.97
N GLU A 492 11.66 24.96 3.16
CA GLU A 492 11.43 23.84 4.08
C GLU A 492 9.98 23.85 4.57
N ARG A 493 9.44 22.68 4.92
CA ARG A 493 8.05 22.54 5.37
C ARG A 493 8.00 21.84 6.72
N MET A 494 7.22 22.38 7.65
CA MET A 494 6.92 21.75 8.93
C MET A 494 5.41 21.64 9.09
N VAL A 495 4.93 20.46 9.48
CA VAL A 495 3.52 20.22 9.77
C VAL A 495 3.37 19.95 11.26
N ALA A 496 2.61 20.79 11.95
CA ALA A 496 2.22 20.56 13.33
C ALA A 496 0.95 19.71 13.34
N ASP A 497 1.12 18.40 13.51
CA ASP A 497 0.03 17.42 13.45
C ASP A 497 -0.14 16.73 14.81
N VAL A 498 -1.33 16.17 15.03
CA VAL A 498 -1.68 15.48 16.28
C VAL A 498 -0.99 14.12 16.42
N GLN A 499 -0.53 13.56 15.29
CA GLN A 499 0.21 12.31 15.27
C GLN A 499 1.15 12.23 14.07
N ILE A 500 2.42 11.95 14.36
CA ILE A 500 3.46 11.65 13.37
C ILE A 500 3.89 10.18 13.48
N SER A 501 4.61 9.68 12.47
CA SER A 501 5.04 8.27 12.42
C SER A 501 6.03 7.93 13.53
N HIS A 502 6.82 8.91 13.97
CA HIS A 502 7.85 8.76 15.00
C HIS A 502 7.88 10.00 15.90
N GLY A 503 7.39 9.89 17.14
CA GLY A 503 7.45 10.98 18.12
C GLY A 503 6.42 10.86 19.22
#